data_AF-A0A6N3FJ43-F1
#
_entry.id   AF-A0A6N3FJ43-F1
#
_cell.length_a   1.000
_cell.length_b   1.000
_cell.length_c   1.000
_cell.angle_alpha   90.00
_cell.angle_beta   90.00
_cell.angle_gamma   90.00
#
_symmetry.space_group_name_H-M   'P 1'
#
loop_
_entity.id
_entity.type
_entity.pdbx_description
1 polymer ?
#
loop_
_entity_poly.entity_id
_entity_poly.type
_entity_poly.pdbx_seq_one_letter_code
_entity_poly.pdbx_strand_id
1 'polypeptide(L)'
;MINKIAKEKMGRWQNEQRWRNKTLSGNKKAITLVNRNMFTRLVIITQAVFGLLLVICLVSDEFRKLLPVYVVWYLTGAMIYFIFGKRRNVLLGMYLFWSVMAVGCIYLNIVESPLLPATAIIGVFLLIPLTIMDESWRILIFTAACYLINMVFDILVKSSALLIGDMVTCGVFLVAGILMGDYFQNIRLKQVELKSYILKRQNKEKENGEEE
;
A
#
# COMPACT_ATOMS: atom_id res chain seq x y z
N MET A 1 -4.90 -7.02 38.74
CA MET A 1 -4.72 -5.71 38.07
C MET A 1 -4.46 -5.84 36.57
N ILE A 2 -3.47 -6.66 36.15
CA ILE A 2 -3.12 -6.88 34.72
C ILE A 2 -4.30 -7.40 33.87
N ASN A 3 -5.09 -8.32 34.41
CA ASN A 3 -6.23 -8.91 33.70
C ASN A 3 -7.38 -7.91 33.42
N LYS A 4 -7.56 -6.91 34.32
CA LYS A 4 -8.55 -5.84 34.14
C LYS A 4 -8.12 -4.86 33.05
N ILE A 5 -6.86 -4.45 33.05
CA ILE A 5 -6.27 -3.56 32.04
C ILE A 5 -6.30 -4.22 30.65
N ALA A 6 -5.97 -5.51 30.57
CA ALA A 6 -6.01 -6.26 29.31
C ALA A 6 -7.44 -6.33 28.74
N LYS A 7 -8.44 -6.59 29.59
CA LYS A 7 -9.86 -6.65 29.19
C LYS A 7 -10.39 -5.30 28.70
N GLU A 8 -10.03 -4.21 29.38
CA GLU A 8 -10.40 -2.84 28.95
C GLU A 8 -9.73 -2.42 27.64
N LYS A 9 -8.45 -2.80 27.42
CA LYS A 9 -7.77 -2.55 26.14
C LYS A 9 -8.39 -3.37 25.00
N MET A 10 -8.69 -4.65 25.22
CA MET A 10 -9.35 -5.50 24.23
C MET A 10 -10.75 -4.98 23.86
N GLY A 11 -11.54 -4.55 24.84
CA GLY A 11 -12.87 -3.97 24.57
C GLY A 11 -12.81 -2.70 23.72
N ARG A 12 -11.84 -1.81 24.00
CA ARG A 12 -11.60 -0.62 23.17
C ARG A 12 -11.21 -0.98 21.74
N TRP A 13 -10.29 -1.91 21.58
CA TRP A 13 -9.84 -2.36 20.25
C TRP A 13 -10.99 -2.97 19.43
N GLN A 14 -11.83 -3.80 20.06
CA GLN A 14 -13.00 -4.37 19.40
C GLN A 14 -14.01 -3.29 18.94
N ASN A 15 -14.23 -2.27 19.77
CA ASN A 15 -15.10 -1.14 19.43
C ASN A 15 -14.53 -0.33 18.25
N GLU A 16 -13.22 -0.07 18.24
CA GLU A 16 -12.55 0.62 17.14
C GLU A 16 -12.66 -0.17 15.83
N GLN A 17 -12.42 -1.48 15.84
CA GLN A 17 -12.58 -2.31 14.64
C GLN A 17 -14.03 -2.33 14.15
N ARG A 18 -15.00 -2.41 15.07
CA ARG A 18 -16.43 -2.36 14.70
C ARG A 18 -16.79 -1.01 14.05
N TRP A 19 -16.30 0.11 14.59
CA TRP A 19 -16.49 1.43 14.01
C TRP A 19 -15.84 1.55 12.62
N ARG A 20 -14.61 1.04 12.44
CA ARG A 20 -13.93 1.04 11.14
C ARG A 20 -14.73 0.28 10.10
N ASN A 21 -15.14 -0.96 10.39
CA ASN A 21 -15.87 -1.80 9.44
C ASN A 21 -17.24 -1.20 9.08
N LYS A 22 -17.92 -0.57 10.05
CA LYS A 22 -19.17 0.17 9.81
C LYS A 22 -18.94 1.37 8.90
N THR A 23 -17.87 2.12 9.14
CA THR A 23 -17.52 3.31 8.33
C THR A 23 -17.10 2.90 6.92
N LEU A 24 -16.33 1.81 6.78
CA LEU A 24 -15.90 1.24 5.51
C LEU A 24 -17.09 0.76 4.66
N SER A 25 -18.00 0.01 5.27
CA SER A 25 -19.19 -0.50 4.60
C SER A 25 -20.23 0.58 4.28
N GLY A 26 -20.38 1.58 5.15
CA GLY A 26 -21.35 2.68 4.99
C GLY A 26 -20.95 3.75 3.98
N ASN A 27 -19.66 3.93 3.70
CA ASN A 27 -19.15 5.03 2.85
C ASN A 27 -18.42 4.54 1.59
N LYS A 28 -18.82 3.40 1.01
CA LYS A 28 -18.12 2.74 -0.12
C LYS A 28 -17.74 3.70 -1.25
N LYS A 29 -18.65 4.60 -1.67
CA LYS A 29 -18.38 5.56 -2.76
C LYS A 29 -17.24 6.54 -2.39
N ALA A 30 -17.26 7.09 -1.18
CA ALA A 30 -16.23 8.01 -0.72
C ALA A 30 -14.87 7.29 -0.57
N ILE A 31 -14.89 6.04 -0.13
CA ILE A 31 -13.69 5.21 0.00
C ILE A 31 -13.08 4.89 -1.37
N THR A 32 -13.92 4.50 -2.34
CA THR A 32 -13.47 4.29 -3.72
C THR A 32 -12.86 5.57 -4.30
N LEU A 33 -13.41 6.74 -3.99
CA LEU A 33 -12.85 8.02 -4.43
C LEU A 33 -11.49 8.32 -3.79
N VAL A 34 -11.34 8.09 -2.49
CA VAL A 34 -10.05 8.25 -1.79
C VAL A 34 -9.00 7.29 -2.36
N ASN A 35 -9.35 6.02 -2.54
CA ASN A 35 -8.47 5.02 -3.17
C ASN A 35 -8.08 5.42 -4.59
N ARG A 36 -9.02 5.95 -5.38
CA ARG A 36 -8.76 6.45 -6.73
C ARG A 36 -7.77 7.61 -6.74
N ASN A 37 -7.93 8.56 -5.81
CA ASN A 37 -7.02 9.69 -5.68
C ASN A 37 -5.62 9.22 -5.25
N MET A 38 -5.54 8.27 -4.32
CA MET A 38 -4.28 7.68 -3.88
C MET A 38 -3.59 6.90 -5.00
N PHE A 39 -4.34 6.07 -5.71
CA PHE A 39 -3.80 5.30 -6.82
C PHE A 39 -3.29 6.20 -7.95
N THR A 40 -4.03 7.26 -8.26
CA THR A 40 -3.56 8.26 -9.24
C THR A 40 -2.25 8.91 -8.81
N ARG A 41 -2.15 9.35 -7.55
CA ARG A 41 -0.90 9.94 -7.02
C ARG A 41 0.25 8.94 -7.01
N LEU A 42 -0.02 7.71 -6.58
CA LEU A 42 0.96 6.62 -6.54
C LEU A 42 1.52 6.37 -7.94
N VAL A 43 0.64 6.19 -8.93
CA VAL A 43 1.06 5.96 -10.32
C VAL A 43 1.86 7.15 -10.84
N ILE A 44 1.42 8.39 -10.64
CA ILE A 44 2.17 9.57 -11.10
C ILE A 44 3.59 9.59 -10.51
N ILE A 45 3.71 9.40 -9.19
CA ILE A 45 5.01 9.40 -8.52
C ILE A 45 5.89 8.27 -9.05
N THR A 46 5.34 7.05 -9.14
CA THR A 46 6.09 5.89 -9.61
C THR A 46 6.51 6.03 -11.07
N GLN A 47 5.65 6.58 -11.93
CA GLN A 47 5.99 6.85 -13.34
C GLN A 47 7.04 7.94 -13.47
N ALA A 48 7.01 8.98 -12.63
CA ALA A 48 8.08 9.99 -12.59
C ALA A 48 9.41 9.37 -12.17
N VAL A 49 9.41 8.53 -11.14
CA VAL A 49 10.63 7.83 -10.66
C VAL A 49 11.18 6.87 -11.71
N PHE A 50 10.34 6.03 -12.34
CA PHE A 50 10.81 5.13 -13.39
C PHE A 50 11.19 5.87 -14.67
N GLY A 51 10.52 6.98 -15.00
CA GLY A 51 10.93 7.85 -16.10
C GLY A 51 12.34 8.41 -15.86
N LEU A 52 12.65 8.84 -14.64
CA LEU A 52 13.99 9.27 -14.27
C LEU A 52 15.01 8.12 -14.37
N LEU A 53 14.68 6.93 -13.87
CA LEU A 53 15.55 5.76 -13.96
C LEU A 53 15.82 5.33 -15.41
N LEU A 54 14.84 5.47 -16.31
CA LEU A 54 15.02 5.23 -17.74
C LEU A 54 16.02 6.21 -18.35
N VAL A 55 15.93 7.51 -18.03
CA VAL A 55 16.91 8.50 -18.47
C VAL A 55 18.31 8.15 -17.97
N ILE A 56 18.43 7.74 -16.70
CA ILE A 56 19.72 7.30 -16.12
C ILE A 56 20.28 6.09 -16.90
N CYS A 57 19.45 5.11 -17.26
CA CYS A 57 19.87 3.94 -18.03
C CYS A 57 20.30 4.26 -19.47
N LEU A 58 19.80 5.35 -20.06
CA LEU A 58 20.22 5.79 -21.39
C LEU A 58 21.59 6.48 -21.34
N VAL A 59 21.85 7.23 -20.27
CA VAL A 59 23.09 8.01 -20.10
C VAL A 59 24.24 7.16 -19.54
N SER A 60 23.96 6.21 -18.64
CA SER A 60 24.98 5.38 -18.00
C SER A 60 25.06 3.99 -18.61
N ASP A 61 26.24 3.62 -19.09
CA ASP A 61 26.50 2.28 -19.64
C ASP A 61 26.39 1.17 -18.58
N GLU A 62 26.66 1.47 -17.30
CA GLU A 62 26.56 0.52 -16.19
C GLU A 62 25.12 0.07 -15.97
N PHE A 63 24.16 1.00 -16.08
CA PHE A 63 22.74 0.74 -15.82
C PHE A 63 21.96 0.35 -17.08
N ARG A 64 22.58 0.37 -18.26
CA ARG A 64 21.90 0.06 -19.53
C ARG A 64 21.28 -1.35 -19.56
N LYS A 65 21.83 -2.29 -18.80
CA LYS A 65 21.28 -3.66 -18.66
C LYS A 65 19.89 -3.68 -17.98
N LEU A 66 19.58 -2.69 -17.14
CA LEU A 66 18.30 -2.57 -16.44
C LEU A 66 17.21 -1.86 -17.28
N LEU A 67 17.59 -1.29 -18.43
CA LEU A 67 16.67 -0.62 -19.35
C LEU A 67 15.40 -1.45 -19.64
N PRO A 68 15.47 -2.73 -20.08
CA PRO A 68 14.28 -3.52 -20.36
C PRO A 68 13.38 -3.69 -19.12
N VAL A 69 13.96 -3.84 -17.93
CA VAL A 69 13.22 -4.00 -16.67
C VAL A 69 12.40 -2.74 -16.37
N TYR A 70 13.05 -1.57 -16.42
CA TYR A 70 12.37 -0.30 -16.14
C TYR A 70 11.37 0.08 -17.24
N VAL A 71 11.61 -0.27 -18.51
CA VAL A 71 10.63 -0.06 -19.59
C VAL A 71 9.38 -0.90 -19.31
N VAL A 72 9.55 -2.18 -18.95
CA VAL A 72 8.42 -3.04 -18.60
C VAL A 72 7.64 -2.47 -17.42
N TRP A 73 8.29 -2.05 -16.33
CA TRP A 73 7.58 -1.45 -15.19
C TRP A 73 6.88 -0.14 -15.50
N TYR A 74 7.50 0.72 -16.31
CA TYR A 74 6.90 1.97 -16.76
C TYR A 74 5.59 1.67 -17.51
N LEU A 75 5.65 0.78 -18.51
CA LEU A 75 4.50 0.41 -19.33
C LEU A 75 3.43 -0.34 -18.54
N THR A 76 3.79 -1.33 -17.71
CA THR A 76 2.81 -2.09 -16.92
C THR A 76 2.11 -1.20 -15.89
N GLY A 77 2.85 -0.30 -15.23
CA GLY A 77 2.27 0.64 -14.28
C GLY A 77 1.23 1.56 -14.94
N ALA A 78 1.55 2.09 -16.13
CA ALA A 78 0.63 2.90 -16.92
C ALA A 78 -0.59 2.07 -17.40
N MET A 79 -0.38 0.84 -17.86
CA MET A 79 -1.43 -0.07 -18.31
C MET A 79 -2.42 -0.39 -17.18
N ILE A 80 -1.93 -0.77 -15.98
CA ILE A 80 -2.79 -1.05 -14.83
C ILE A 80 -3.62 0.19 -14.46
N TYR A 81 -3.00 1.38 -14.49
CA TYR A 81 -3.73 2.63 -14.24
C TYR A 81 -4.82 2.89 -15.28
N PHE A 82 -4.54 2.68 -16.57
CA PHE A 82 -5.52 2.89 -17.62
C PHE A 82 -6.72 1.94 -17.49
N ILE A 83 -6.47 0.68 -17.12
CA ILE A 83 -7.53 -0.32 -16.94
C ILE A 83 -8.34 -0.07 -15.68
N PHE A 84 -7.69 0.18 -14.53
CA PHE A 84 -8.37 0.18 -13.22
C PHE A 84 -8.53 1.56 -12.57
N GLY A 85 -7.71 2.54 -12.95
CA GLY A 85 -7.57 3.82 -12.23
C GLY A 85 -8.80 4.72 -12.25
N LYS A 86 -9.71 4.54 -13.20
CA LYS A 86 -11.00 5.26 -13.25
C LYS A 86 -12.20 4.37 -12.93
N ARG A 87 -12.00 3.07 -12.67
CA ARG A 87 -13.08 2.10 -12.49
C ARG A 87 -13.46 1.96 -11.02
N ARG A 88 -14.65 1.40 -10.79
CA ARG A 88 -15.13 1.02 -9.44
C ARG A 88 -14.20 0.02 -8.75
N ASN A 89 -13.47 -0.78 -9.52
CA ASN A 89 -12.56 -1.82 -9.05
C ASN A 89 -11.12 -1.30 -8.84
N VAL A 90 -10.95 -0.01 -8.54
CA VAL A 90 -9.62 0.61 -8.37
C VAL A 90 -8.75 -0.09 -7.33
N LEU A 91 -9.38 -0.63 -6.28
CA LEU A 91 -8.73 -1.38 -5.20
C LEU A 91 -8.04 -2.64 -5.73
N LEU A 92 -8.68 -3.39 -6.64
CA LEU A 92 -8.03 -4.51 -7.34
C LEU A 92 -6.82 -4.04 -8.15
N GLY A 93 -6.95 -2.90 -8.85
CA GLY A 93 -5.84 -2.28 -9.57
C GLY A 93 -4.66 -1.92 -8.67
N MET A 94 -4.92 -1.42 -7.46
CA MET A 94 -3.88 -1.11 -6.48
C MET A 94 -3.15 -2.37 -6.01
N TYR A 95 -3.88 -3.45 -5.71
CA TYR A 95 -3.26 -4.73 -5.35
C TYR A 95 -2.41 -5.29 -6.50
N LEU A 96 -2.95 -5.30 -7.73
CA LEU A 96 -2.19 -5.75 -8.90
C LEU A 96 -0.93 -4.90 -9.13
N PHE A 97 -1.05 -3.58 -8.99
CA PHE A 97 0.10 -2.67 -9.09
C PHE A 97 1.18 -3.02 -8.07
N TRP A 98 0.81 -3.19 -6.81
CA TRP A 98 1.76 -3.57 -5.76
C TRP A 98 2.32 -4.97 -5.94
N SER A 99 1.55 -5.93 -6.46
CA SER A 99 2.06 -7.26 -6.81
C SER A 99 3.16 -7.17 -7.87
N VAL A 100 2.96 -6.36 -8.91
CA VAL A 100 3.96 -6.13 -9.97
C VAL A 100 5.22 -5.47 -9.39
N MET A 101 5.06 -4.48 -8.52
CA MET A 101 6.20 -3.84 -7.84
C MET A 101 6.95 -4.82 -6.93
N ALA A 102 6.24 -5.65 -6.15
CA ALA A 102 6.83 -6.64 -5.27
C ALA A 102 7.63 -7.68 -6.06
N VAL A 103 7.02 -8.29 -7.08
CA VAL A 103 7.71 -9.26 -7.97
C VAL A 103 8.91 -8.61 -8.64
N GLY A 104 8.77 -7.35 -9.03
CA GLY A 104 9.86 -6.57 -9.59
C GLY A 104 11.04 -6.36 -8.63
N CYS A 105 10.78 -5.95 -7.40
CA CYS A 105 11.82 -5.79 -6.38
C CYS A 105 12.48 -7.13 -6.05
N ILE A 106 11.71 -8.22 -6.00
CA ILE A 106 12.22 -9.59 -5.82
C ILE A 106 13.15 -9.97 -6.98
N TYR A 107 12.76 -9.69 -8.22
CA TYR A 107 13.60 -9.93 -9.40
C TYR A 107 14.93 -9.18 -9.31
N LEU A 108 14.91 -7.87 -9.01
CA LEU A 108 16.14 -7.09 -8.87
C LEU A 108 17.03 -7.62 -7.73
N ASN A 109 16.42 -8.01 -6.61
CA ASN A 109 17.12 -8.54 -5.46
C ASN A 109 17.83 -9.88 -5.75
N ILE A 110 17.18 -10.77 -6.50
CA ILE A 110 17.70 -12.11 -6.80
C ILE A 110 18.68 -12.09 -7.97
N VAL A 111 18.31 -11.45 -9.07
CA VAL A 111 19.01 -11.60 -10.36
C VAL A 111 20.12 -10.57 -10.49
N GLU A 112 19.82 -9.31 -10.17
CA GLU A 112 20.76 -8.20 -10.41
C GLU A 112 21.68 -7.95 -9.21
N SER A 113 21.25 -8.28 -8.00
CA SER A 113 22.00 -7.96 -6.77
C SER A 113 21.97 -9.05 -5.71
N PRO A 114 22.30 -10.32 -6.04
CA PRO A 114 22.22 -11.44 -5.10
C PRO A 114 23.14 -11.31 -3.88
N LEU A 115 24.23 -10.55 -4.01
CA LEU A 115 25.23 -10.33 -2.96
C LEU A 115 24.95 -9.09 -2.09
N LEU A 116 23.89 -8.34 -2.39
CA LEU A 116 23.55 -7.11 -1.68
C LEU A 116 22.23 -7.25 -0.89
N PRO A 117 22.03 -6.45 0.16
CA PRO A 117 20.78 -6.43 0.91
C PRO A 117 19.57 -6.03 0.04
N ALA A 118 18.40 -6.56 0.38
CA ALA A 118 17.14 -6.35 -0.34
C ALA A 118 16.54 -4.96 -0.09
N THR A 119 17.21 -3.89 -0.52
CA THR A 119 16.82 -2.51 -0.18
C THR A 119 15.56 -2.02 -0.88
N ALA A 120 15.33 -2.43 -2.13
CA ALA A 120 14.18 -1.95 -2.90
C ALA A 120 12.83 -2.46 -2.33
N ILE A 121 12.77 -3.70 -1.85
CA ILE A 121 11.53 -4.31 -1.37
C ILE A 121 11.06 -3.73 -0.02
N ILE A 122 11.99 -3.16 0.76
CA ILE A 122 11.66 -2.44 1.99
C ILE A 122 10.64 -1.32 1.73
N GLY A 123 10.85 -0.56 0.65
CA GLY A 123 9.93 0.51 0.26
C GLY A 123 8.53 -0.02 -0.05
N VAL A 124 8.44 -1.20 -0.66
CA VAL A 124 7.16 -1.86 -0.96
C VAL A 124 6.42 -2.22 0.33
N PHE A 125 7.10 -2.81 1.32
CA PHE A 125 6.46 -3.17 2.61
C PHE A 125 5.96 -1.97 3.40
N LEU A 126 6.65 -0.83 3.30
CA LEU A 126 6.19 0.43 3.90
C LEU A 126 4.98 1.00 3.17
N LEU A 127 5.03 1.06 1.84
CA LEU A 127 4.09 1.84 1.04
C LEU A 127 2.76 1.11 0.77
N ILE A 128 2.73 -0.22 0.69
CA ILE A 128 1.48 -1.00 0.54
C ILE A 128 0.42 -0.58 1.59
N PRO A 129 0.68 -0.73 2.90
CA PRO A 129 -0.32 -0.43 3.92
C PRO A 129 -0.62 1.07 4.05
N LEU A 130 0.32 1.93 3.64
CA LEU A 130 0.13 3.39 3.60
C LEU A 130 -0.77 3.87 2.46
N THR A 131 -0.86 3.13 1.36
CA THR A 131 -1.53 3.62 0.13
C THR A 131 -2.92 3.03 -0.05
N ILE A 132 -3.15 1.78 0.35
CA ILE A 132 -4.46 1.12 0.20
C ILE A 132 -5.36 1.47 1.38
N MET A 133 -6.61 1.85 1.10
CA MET A 133 -7.68 1.94 2.10
C MET A 133 -8.66 0.78 1.87
N ASP A 134 -8.46 -0.29 2.63
CA ASP A 134 -9.31 -1.49 2.67
C ASP A 134 -9.37 -2.00 4.12
N GLU A 135 -10.05 -3.12 4.34
CA GLU A 135 -10.03 -3.86 5.59
C GLU A 135 -8.58 -4.21 6.01
N SER A 136 -8.19 -3.88 7.24
CA SER A 136 -6.80 -4.07 7.71
C SER A 136 -6.30 -5.50 7.58
N TRP A 137 -7.18 -6.50 7.76
CA TRP A 137 -6.80 -7.90 7.64
C TRP A 137 -6.39 -8.28 6.20
N ARG A 138 -7.01 -7.70 5.17
CA ARG A 138 -6.65 -7.98 3.77
C ARG A 138 -5.30 -7.41 3.42
N ILE A 139 -5.04 -6.20 3.89
CA ILE A 139 -3.75 -5.52 3.72
C ILE A 139 -2.67 -6.30 4.45
N LEU A 140 -2.92 -6.71 5.70
CA LEU A 140 -2.00 -7.52 6.49
C LEU A 140 -1.64 -8.83 5.77
N ILE A 141 -2.64 -9.60 5.34
CA ILE A 141 -2.40 -10.87 4.63
C ILE A 141 -1.62 -10.64 3.35
N PHE A 142 -1.96 -9.61 2.57
CA PHE A 142 -1.28 -9.32 1.32
C PHE A 142 0.20 -8.93 1.54
N THR A 143 0.48 -8.01 2.47
CA THR A 143 1.86 -7.58 2.74
C THR A 143 2.67 -8.72 3.37
N ALA A 144 2.07 -9.52 4.26
CA ALA A 144 2.71 -10.70 4.83
C ALA A 144 3.00 -11.77 3.77
N ALA A 145 2.10 -12.00 2.82
CA ALA A 145 2.33 -12.90 1.70
C ALA A 145 3.50 -12.43 0.83
N CYS A 146 3.56 -11.13 0.50
CA CYS A 146 4.70 -10.56 -0.24
C CYS A 146 6.03 -10.76 0.51
N TYR A 147 6.01 -10.57 1.84
CA TYR A 147 7.18 -10.84 2.69
C TYR A 147 7.59 -12.31 2.64
N LEU A 148 6.65 -13.24 2.84
CA LEU A 148 6.95 -14.67 2.79
C LEU A 148 7.49 -15.11 1.43
N ILE A 149 6.93 -14.59 0.33
CA ILE A 149 7.43 -14.90 -1.02
C ILE A 149 8.87 -14.41 -1.17
N ASN A 150 9.18 -13.17 -0.77
CA ASN A 150 10.55 -12.66 -0.82
C ASN A 150 11.51 -13.53 -0.01
N MET A 151 11.08 -13.95 1.18
CA MET A 151 11.88 -14.78 2.08
C MET A 151 12.18 -16.16 1.50
N VAL A 152 11.21 -16.78 0.83
CA VAL A 152 11.43 -18.06 0.12
C VAL A 152 12.52 -17.88 -0.93
N PHE A 153 12.48 -16.81 -1.70
CA PHE A 153 13.52 -16.55 -2.70
C PHE A 153 14.89 -16.23 -2.09
N ASP A 154 14.94 -15.45 -1.01
CA ASP A 154 16.19 -15.16 -0.32
C ASP A 154 16.83 -16.45 0.23
N ILE A 155 16.03 -17.39 0.76
CA ILE A 155 16.51 -18.71 1.22
C ILE A 155 17.14 -19.51 0.08
N LEU A 156 16.56 -19.44 -1.12
CA LEU A 156 17.02 -20.23 -2.27
C LEU A 156 18.31 -19.70 -2.89
N VAL A 157 18.60 -18.41 -2.77
CA VAL A 157 19.66 -17.75 -3.55
C VAL A 157 20.76 -17.16 -2.68
N LYS A 158 20.44 -16.66 -1.48
CA LYS A 158 21.40 -15.88 -0.69
C LYS A 158 22.13 -16.73 0.35
N SER A 159 23.32 -16.25 0.73
CA SER A 159 24.08 -16.84 1.84
C SER A 159 23.35 -16.63 3.17
N SER A 160 23.60 -17.52 4.13
CA SER A 160 22.92 -17.51 5.44
C SER A 160 23.09 -16.19 6.21
N ALA A 161 24.25 -15.54 6.12
CA ALA A 161 24.49 -14.27 6.77
C ALA A 161 23.66 -13.13 6.17
N LEU A 162 23.57 -13.06 4.84
CA LEU A 162 22.77 -12.04 4.15
C LEU A 162 21.27 -12.26 4.37
N LEU A 163 20.85 -13.53 4.33
CA LEU A 163 19.48 -13.95 4.60
C LEU A 163 19.03 -13.38 5.95
N ILE A 164 19.74 -13.66 7.04
CA ILE A 164 19.35 -13.19 8.39
C ILE A 164 19.22 -11.65 8.41
N GLY A 165 20.14 -10.94 7.77
CA GLY A 165 20.08 -9.48 7.63
C GLY A 165 18.82 -9.00 6.93
N ASP A 166 18.48 -9.60 5.79
CA ASP A 166 17.27 -9.28 5.01
C ASP A 166 16.00 -9.67 5.76
N MET A 167 15.97 -10.82 6.45
CA MET A 167 14.84 -11.24 7.31
C MET A 167 14.55 -10.18 8.37
N VAL A 168 15.57 -9.76 9.12
CA VAL A 168 15.41 -8.79 10.22
C VAL A 168 15.00 -7.43 9.64
N THR A 169 15.68 -6.95 8.61
CA THR A 169 15.44 -5.62 8.06
C THR A 169 14.06 -5.54 7.43
N CYS A 170 13.72 -6.47 6.53
CA CYS A 170 12.41 -6.51 5.90
C CYS A 170 11.29 -6.75 6.92
N GLY A 171 11.53 -7.57 7.95
CA GLY A 171 10.58 -7.80 9.04
C GLY A 171 10.29 -6.53 9.85
N VAL A 172 11.32 -5.76 10.20
CA VAL A 172 11.15 -4.46 10.89
C VAL A 172 10.32 -3.50 10.04
N PHE A 173 10.64 -3.38 8.74
CA PHE A 173 9.92 -2.49 7.84
C PHE A 173 8.50 -2.96 7.51
N LEU A 174 8.24 -4.27 7.49
CA LEU A 174 6.89 -4.82 7.42
C LEU A 174 6.05 -4.38 8.62
N VAL A 175 6.58 -4.55 9.84
CA VAL A 175 5.88 -4.14 11.07
C VAL A 175 5.67 -2.63 11.09
N ALA A 176 6.70 -1.85 10.76
CA ALA A 176 6.61 -0.39 10.68
C ALA A 176 5.55 0.04 9.66
N GLY A 177 5.54 -0.58 8.48
CA GLY A 177 4.56 -0.32 7.43
C GLY A 177 3.13 -0.58 7.89
N ILE A 178 2.88 -1.73 8.53
CA ILE A 178 1.56 -2.08 9.07
C ILE A 178 1.09 -1.06 10.11
N LEU A 179 1.97 -0.70 11.06
CA LEU A 179 1.64 0.26 12.12
C LEU A 179 1.35 1.66 11.56
N MET A 180 2.22 2.16 10.68
CA MET A 180 2.01 3.45 10.04
C MET A 180 0.76 3.44 9.15
N GLY A 181 0.57 2.37 8.38
CA GLY A 181 -0.60 2.19 7.52
C GLY A 181 -1.91 2.23 8.30
N ASP A 182 -2.01 1.47 9.39
CA ASP A 182 -3.21 1.49 10.24
C ASP A 182 -3.49 2.89 10.81
N TYR A 183 -2.45 3.56 11.31
CA TYR A 183 -2.56 4.93 11.81
C TYR A 183 -3.07 5.92 10.74
N PHE A 184 -2.46 5.92 9.55
CA PHE A 184 -2.87 6.82 8.47
C PHE A 184 -4.26 6.48 7.92
N GLN A 185 -4.61 5.20 7.83
CA GLN A 185 -5.96 4.78 7.45
C GLN A 185 -7.00 5.28 8.45
N ASN A 186 -6.73 5.18 9.75
CA ASN A 186 -7.64 5.69 10.79
C ASN A 186 -7.87 7.20 10.66
N ILE A 187 -6.82 7.97 10.37
CA ILE A 187 -6.96 9.42 10.09
C ILE A 187 -7.86 9.66 8.88
N ARG A 188 -7.64 8.93 7.78
CA ARG A 188 -8.42 9.08 6.54
C ARG A 188 -9.88 8.68 6.74
N LEU A 189 -10.15 7.62 7.50
CA LEU A 189 -11.51 7.19 7.84
C LEU A 189 -12.26 8.26 8.65
N LYS A 190 -11.60 8.86 9.66
CA LYS A 190 -12.17 9.98 10.41
C LYS A 190 -12.50 11.17 9.51
N GLN A 191 -11.62 11.49 8.55
CA GLN A 191 -11.88 12.56 7.58
C GLN A 191 -13.08 12.24 6.66
N VAL A 192 -13.22 10.99 6.24
CA VAL A 192 -14.37 10.55 5.44
C VAL A 192 -15.66 10.67 6.23
N GLU A 193 -15.68 10.19 7.48
CA GLU A 193 -16.85 10.28 8.35
C GLU A 193 -17.26 11.72 8.63
N LEU A 194 -16.29 12.59 8.94
CA LEU A 194 -16.54 14.01 9.17
C LEU A 194 -17.16 14.69 7.95
N LYS A 195 -16.65 14.41 6.74
CA LYS A 195 -17.23 14.93 5.49
C LYS A 195 -18.65 14.43 5.28
N SER A 196 -18.90 13.14 5.52
CA SER A 196 -20.24 12.57 5.42
C SER A 196 -21.22 13.18 6.42
N TYR A 197 -20.77 13.51 7.64
CA TYR A 197 -21.59 14.19 8.65
C TYR A 197 -21.95 15.62 8.25
N ILE A 198 -20.96 16.40 7.78
CA ILE A 198 -21.17 17.79 7.34
C ILE A 198 -22.17 17.84 6.18
N LEU A 199 -22.02 16.96 5.18
CA LEU A 199 -22.95 16.90 4.04
C LEU A 199 -24.38 16.58 4.47
N LYS A 200 -24.56 15.63 5.40
CA LYS A 200 -25.90 15.31 5.93
C LYS A 200 -26.53 16.50 6.65
N ARG A 201 -25.73 17.26 7.41
CA ARG A 201 -26.20 18.44 8.13
C ARG A 201 -26.61 19.55 7.16
N GLN A 202 -25.79 19.83 6.15
CA GLN A 202 -26.09 20.83 5.11
C GLN A 202 -27.36 20.49 4.32
N ASN A 203 -27.56 19.22 3.98
CA ASN A 203 -28.78 18.80 3.29
C ASN A 203 -30.02 19.00 4.17
N LYS A 204 -29.92 18.68 5.46
CA LYS A 204 -31.02 18.88 6.42
C LYS A 204 -31.35 20.36 6.63
N GLU A 205 -30.35 21.23 6.66
CA GLU A 205 -30.55 22.68 6.77
C GLU A 205 -31.19 23.27 5.50
N LYS A 206 -30.93 22.70 4.32
CA LYS A 206 -31.61 23.08 3.07
C LYS A 206 -33.05 22.61 3.01
N GLU A 207 -33.32 21.37 3.39
CA GLU A 207 -34.69 20.82 3.45
C GLU A 207 -35.57 21.64 4.40
N ASN A 208 -35.04 22.03 5.56
CA ASN A 208 -35.77 22.87 6.53
C ASN A 208 -35.95 24.33 6.08
N GLY A 209 -35.10 24.85 5.19
CA GLY A 209 -35.19 26.22 4.68
C GLY A 209 -36.05 26.37 3.43
N GLU A 210 -36.48 25.26 2.82
CA GLU A 210 -37.43 25.24 1.69
C GLU A 210 -38.89 25.03 2.16
N GLU A 211 -39.10 24.74 3.46
CA GLU A 211 -40.43 24.59 4.09
C GLU A 211 -40.96 25.89 4.75
N GLU A 212 -40.21 27.00 4.71
CA GLU A 212 -40.62 28.36 5.13
C GLU A 212 -40.95 29.26 3.94
#